data_AF-A0A9W7HEF3-F1
#
_entry.id   AF-A0A9W7HEF3-F1
#
_cell.length_a   1.000
_cell.length_b   1.000
_cell.length_c   1.000
_cell.angle_alpha   90.00
_cell.angle_beta   90.00
_cell.angle_gamma   90.00
#
_symmetry.space_group_name_H-M   'P 1'
#
loop_
_entity.id
_entity.type
_entity.pdbx_description
1 polymer ?
#
loop_
_entity_poly.entity_id
_entity_poly.type
_entity_poly.pdbx_seq_one_letter_code
_entity_poly.pdbx_strand_id
1 'polypeptide(L)'
;MGTLVGHVAPGFAFIALALWHLFNHVKLHAINPNSYTSFPWFPTSKFRYLELVLIMVCSSISISMELFIGPAKHHPFDTDGTIPSNHLHNFEHSAISATFFTYAAFAIFVDKTSNINPIAKSSLTQLLGAVAFAQQLFLFHLHSADHMGVEGQYHLLLQSAIVVCLATTLMGIGYPKSFLVSFTRSLSILYQGLWLMVMGYMLWTPGLIPKGCFINLEEGHQVVRCSSDTALHRAKSLVNIGFSWALICVTILGMGLYLVLVKFYGEKVEYSTLAHHGDEKFELGDNDDDVELQKGQSKLHGEPKSFIHMGKGYGVMDIER
;
A
#
# COMPACT_ATOMS: atom_id res chain seq x y z
N MET A 1 -7.88 -24.32 -7.60
CA MET A 1 -8.90 -24.39 -6.52
C MET A 1 -8.46 -25.14 -5.26
N GLY A 2 -8.49 -24.45 -4.10
CA GLY A 2 -8.16 -24.92 -2.74
C GLY A 2 -7.01 -25.93 -2.58
N THR A 3 -5.82 -25.55 -3.01
CA THR A 3 -4.61 -26.36 -2.80
C THR A 3 -3.59 -25.59 -1.97
N LEU A 4 -2.63 -26.31 -1.41
CA LEU A 4 -1.45 -25.72 -0.77
C LEU A 4 -0.80 -24.65 -1.66
N VAL A 5 -0.51 -25.01 -2.92
CA VAL A 5 0.14 -24.10 -3.87
C VAL A 5 -0.77 -22.93 -4.25
N GLY A 6 -2.06 -23.19 -4.44
CA GLY A 6 -3.06 -22.17 -4.76
C GLY A 6 -3.22 -21.08 -3.69
N HIS A 7 -2.85 -21.36 -2.44
CA HIS A 7 -2.84 -20.37 -1.36
C HIS A 7 -1.46 -19.76 -1.12
N VAL A 8 -0.41 -20.58 -1.10
CA VAL A 8 0.95 -20.14 -0.77
C VAL A 8 1.53 -19.24 -1.88
N ALA A 9 1.33 -19.57 -3.15
CA ALA A 9 1.92 -18.79 -4.25
C ALA A 9 1.31 -17.37 -4.35
N PRO A 10 -0.02 -17.17 -4.32
CA PRO A 10 -0.60 -15.83 -4.22
C PRO A 10 -0.17 -15.12 -2.93
N GLY A 11 -0.06 -15.84 -1.81
CA GLY A 11 0.43 -15.29 -0.54
C GLY A 11 1.80 -14.63 -0.67
N PHE A 12 2.76 -15.29 -1.32
CA PHE A 12 4.07 -14.72 -1.62
C PHE A 12 3.99 -13.46 -2.50
N ALA A 13 3.14 -13.47 -3.53
CA ALA A 13 2.97 -12.30 -4.41
C ALA A 13 2.43 -11.09 -3.65
N PHE A 14 1.42 -11.29 -2.79
CA PHE A 14 0.87 -10.24 -1.93
C PHE A 14 1.90 -9.71 -0.92
N ILE A 15 2.69 -10.59 -0.27
CA ILE A 15 3.75 -10.19 0.65
C ILE A 15 4.81 -9.34 -0.08
N ALA A 16 5.28 -9.78 -1.24
CA ALA A 16 6.29 -9.05 -2.01
C ALA A 16 5.79 -7.66 -2.43
N LEU A 17 4.55 -7.57 -2.95
CA LEU A 17 3.91 -6.31 -3.30
C LEU A 17 3.74 -5.40 -2.08
N ALA A 18 3.31 -5.96 -0.95
CA ALA A 18 3.08 -5.21 0.27
C ALA A 18 4.37 -4.66 0.88
N LEU A 19 5.45 -5.44 0.92
CA LEU A 19 6.76 -4.98 1.37
C LEU A 19 7.30 -3.88 0.46
N TRP A 20 7.12 -4.02 -0.86
CA TRP A 20 7.45 -2.99 -1.84
C TRP A 20 6.67 -1.69 -1.58
N HIS A 21 5.36 -1.76 -1.35
CA HIS A 21 4.53 -0.59 -1.01
C HIS A 21 4.93 0.03 0.33
N LEU A 22 5.10 -0.80 1.35
CA LEU A 22 5.42 -0.37 2.72
C LEU A 22 6.77 0.37 2.74
N PHE A 23 7.80 -0.20 2.11
CA PHE A 23 9.10 0.45 1.99
C PHE A 23 9.00 1.82 1.30
N ASN A 24 8.33 1.89 0.15
CA ASN A 24 8.26 3.12 -0.63
C ASN A 24 7.41 4.20 0.04
N HIS A 25 6.27 3.86 0.65
CA HIS A 25 5.45 4.81 1.40
C HIS A 25 6.19 5.37 2.61
N VAL A 26 6.87 4.52 3.38
CA VAL A 26 7.66 4.95 4.54
C VAL A 26 8.83 5.84 4.10
N LYS A 27 9.57 5.43 3.07
CA LYS A 27 10.67 6.22 2.51
C LYS A 27 10.18 7.59 2.02
N LEU A 28 9.07 7.62 1.28
CA LEU A 28 8.49 8.85 0.77
C LEU A 28 8.07 9.79 1.91
N HIS A 29 7.44 9.25 2.95
CA HIS A 29 7.04 10.01 4.12
C HIS A 29 8.24 10.51 4.94
N ALA A 30 9.29 9.69 5.10
CA ALA A 30 10.50 10.07 5.82
C ALA A 30 11.26 11.22 5.13
N ILE A 31 11.30 11.23 3.78
CA ILE A 31 11.97 12.28 3.01
C ILE A 31 11.10 13.55 2.94
N ASN A 32 9.78 13.39 2.83
CA ASN A 32 8.84 14.49 2.57
C ASN A 32 7.65 14.46 3.55
N PRO A 33 7.85 14.68 4.86
CA PRO A 33 6.79 14.51 5.85
C PRO A 33 5.61 15.48 5.64
N ASN A 34 5.89 16.73 5.25
CA ASN A 34 4.88 17.78 5.09
C ASN A 34 4.20 17.80 3.71
N SER A 35 4.79 17.16 2.70
CA SER A 35 4.31 17.15 1.31
C SER A 35 3.98 15.74 0.81
N TYR A 36 3.86 14.77 1.73
CA TYR A 36 3.54 13.39 1.42
C TYR A 36 2.28 13.27 0.56
N THR A 37 2.37 12.46 -0.49
CA THR A 37 1.24 12.06 -1.34
C THR A 37 1.35 10.58 -1.64
N SER A 38 0.26 9.85 -1.40
CA SER A 38 0.18 8.41 -1.64
C SER A 38 0.10 8.09 -3.12
N PHE A 39 0.93 7.14 -3.55
CA PHE A 39 0.86 6.55 -4.88
C PHE A 39 0.22 5.15 -4.83
N PRO A 40 -0.62 4.81 -5.83
CA PRO A 40 -1.22 3.48 -5.93
C PRO A 40 -0.23 2.38 -6.35
N TRP A 41 0.87 2.75 -7.03
CA TRP A 41 1.99 1.89 -7.45
C TRP A 41 3.27 2.73 -7.51
N PHE A 42 4.45 2.09 -7.46
CA PHE A 42 5.74 2.78 -7.43
C PHE A 42 6.63 2.45 -8.63
N PRO A 43 7.21 3.47 -9.30
CA PRO A 43 8.11 3.23 -10.41
C PRO A 43 9.51 2.79 -9.96
N THR A 44 10.19 2.01 -10.80
CA THR A 44 11.63 1.70 -10.62
C THR A 44 12.50 2.45 -11.61
N SER A 45 13.80 2.57 -11.30
CA SER A 45 14.76 3.34 -12.12
C SER A 45 15.01 2.75 -13.51
N LYS A 46 15.09 1.42 -13.62
CA LYS A 46 15.34 0.73 -14.90
C LYS A 46 14.07 0.41 -15.66
N PHE A 47 13.01 0.03 -14.94
CA PHE A 47 11.73 -0.37 -15.52
C PHE A 47 10.59 0.33 -14.81
N ARG A 48 10.15 1.47 -15.35
CA ARG A 48 9.11 2.32 -14.72
C ARG A 48 7.91 1.51 -14.27
N TYR A 49 7.39 0.60 -15.09
CA TYR A 49 6.17 -0.16 -14.81
C TYR A 49 6.42 -1.57 -14.22
N LEU A 50 7.59 -1.82 -13.61
CA LEU A 50 7.97 -3.17 -13.14
C LEU A 50 6.88 -3.80 -12.25
N GLU A 51 6.39 -3.08 -11.26
CA GLU A 51 5.34 -3.55 -10.35
C GLU A 51 4.08 -3.98 -11.10
N LEU A 52 3.56 -3.12 -11.98
CA LEU A 52 2.35 -3.39 -12.76
C LEU A 52 2.55 -4.56 -13.74
N VAL A 53 3.73 -4.65 -14.36
CA VAL A 53 4.08 -5.77 -15.24
C VAL A 53 4.15 -7.09 -14.46
N LEU A 54 4.74 -7.09 -13.26
CA LEU A 54 4.74 -8.27 -12.40
C LEU A 54 3.33 -8.69 -11.99
N ILE A 55 2.44 -7.73 -11.66
CA ILE A 55 1.03 -8.02 -11.37
C ILE A 55 0.35 -8.66 -12.60
N MET A 56 0.57 -8.12 -13.80
CA MET A 56 0.02 -8.71 -15.04
C MET A 56 0.55 -10.12 -15.26
N VAL A 57 1.86 -10.35 -15.14
CA VAL A 57 2.48 -11.67 -15.34
C VAL A 57 1.96 -12.68 -14.31
N CYS A 58 1.95 -12.34 -13.02
CA CYS A 58 1.41 -13.21 -11.97
C CYS A 58 -0.07 -13.51 -12.18
N SER A 59 -0.86 -12.52 -12.59
CA SER A 59 -2.28 -12.70 -12.88
C SER A 59 -2.50 -13.61 -14.09
N SER A 60 -1.72 -13.45 -15.16
CA SER A 60 -1.77 -14.33 -16.33
C SER A 60 -1.39 -15.76 -15.97
N ILE A 61 -0.32 -15.96 -15.19
CA ILE A 61 0.06 -17.29 -14.69
C ILE A 61 -1.08 -17.89 -13.87
N SER A 62 -1.69 -17.13 -12.96
CA SER A 62 -2.82 -17.57 -12.14
C SER A 62 -4.02 -18.02 -12.99
N ILE A 63 -4.41 -17.21 -13.98
CA ILE A 63 -5.48 -17.56 -14.94
C ILE A 63 -5.11 -18.82 -15.72
N SER A 64 -3.87 -18.93 -16.20
CA SER A 64 -3.41 -20.11 -16.92
C SER A 64 -3.44 -21.37 -16.05
N MET A 65 -3.04 -21.25 -14.79
CA MET A 65 -3.06 -22.34 -13.82
C MET A 65 -4.47 -22.78 -13.49
N GLU A 66 -5.41 -21.86 -13.31
CA GLU A 66 -6.80 -22.21 -12.97
C GLU A 66 -7.59 -22.73 -14.19
N LEU A 67 -7.39 -22.20 -15.40
CA LEU A 67 -8.22 -22.58 -16.57
C LEU A 67 -7.64 -23.70 -17.45
N PHE A 68 -6.30 -23.81 -17.54
CA PHE A 68 -5.67 -24.65 -18.56
C PHE A 68 -4.70 -25.69 -18.00
N ILE A 69 -4.07 -25.47 -16.85
CA ILE A 69 -3.02 -26.36 -16.35
C ILE A 69 -3.48 -27.20 -15.16
N GLY A 70 -4.05 -26.56 -14.13
CA GLY A 70 -4.43 -27.18 -12.87
C GLY A 70 -5.64 -28.13 -12.91
N PRO A 71 -6.69 -27.88 -13.72
CA PRO A 71 -7.87 -28.74 -13.72
C PRO A 71 -7.62 -30.13 -14.32
N ALA A 72 -8.33 -31.13 -13.79
CA ALA A 72 -8.44 -32.43 -14.44
C ALA A 72 -9.15 -32.24 -15.79
N LYS A 73 -8.45 -32.60 -16.88
CA LYS A 73 -8.70 -32.17 -18.27
C LYS A 73 -8.35 -30.68 -18.46
N HIS A 74 -7.21 -30.45 -19.10
CA HIS A 74 -6.59 -29.14 -19.39
C HIS A 74 -7.40 -28.21 -20.32
N HIS A 75 -8.71 -28.43 -20.46
CA HIS A 75 -9.59 -27.65 -21.32
C HIS A 75 -10.74 -27.07 -20.50
N PRO A 76 -10.98 -25.74 -20.55
CA PRO A 76 -11.93 -25.09 -19.65
C PRO A 76 -13.41 -25.28 -20.03
N PHE A 77 -13.70 -25.88 -21.19
CA PHE A 77 -15.05 -26.10 -21.70
C PHE A 77 -15.29 -27.57 -22.02
N ASP A 78 -16.53 -28.03 -21.86
CA ASP A 78 -16.99 -29.33 -22.33
C ASP A 78 -17.17 -29.35 -23.86
N THR A 79 -17.39 -30.54 -24.42
CA THR A 79 -17.55 -30.72 -25.87
C THR A 79 -18.75 -29.98 -26.47
N ASP A 80 -19.73 -29.62 -25.64
CA ASP A 80 -20.90 -28.82 -26.02
C ASP A 80 -20.69 -27.30 -25.82
N GLY A 81 -19.50 -26.89 -25.36
CA GLY A 81 -19.14 -25.50 -25.08
C GLY A 81 -19.60 -24.98 -23.72
N THR A 82 -20.20 -25.82 -22.87
CA THR A 82 -20.56 -25.43 -21.49
C THR A 82 -19.34 -25.45 -20.57
N ILE A 83 -19.45 -24.82 -19.39
CA ILE A 83 -18.41 -24.91 -18.36
C ILE A 83 -18.70 -26.14 -17.51
N PRO A 84 -17.78 -27.13 -17.44
CA PRO A 84 -17.94 -28.31 -16.60
C PRO A 84 -18.16 -27.92 -15.14
N SER A 85 -19.02 -28.64 -14.40
CA SER A 85 -19.30 -28.30 -13.00
C SER A 85 -18.05 -28.33 -12.11
N ASN A 86 -17.09 -29.22 -12.39
CA ASN A 86 -15.81 -29.28 -11.68
C ASN A 86 -14.81 -28.17 -12.06
N HIS A 87 -15.16 -27.30 -13.01
CA HIS A 87 -14.35 -26.17 -13.46
C HIS A 87 -14.93 -24.80 -13.05
N LEU A 88 -16.19 -24.74 -12.64
CA LEU A 88 -16.89 -23.50 -12.28
C LEU A 88 -16.10 -22.65 -11.28
N HIS A 89 -15.68 -23.30 -10.20
CA HIS A 89 -14.83 -22.69 -9.19
C HIS A 89 -13.54 -22.12 -9.81
N ASN A 90 -12.83 -22.84 -10.68
CA ASN A 90 -11.61 -22.31 -11.32
C ASN A 90 -11.87 -21.03 -12.14
N PHE A 91 -13.04 -20.90 -12.77
CA PHE A 91 -13.45 -19.67 -13.44
C PHE A 91 -13.66 -18.51 -12.47
N GLU A 92 -14.25 -18.75 -11.31
CA GLU A 92 -14.39 -17.73 -10.25
C GLU A 92 -13.01 -17.22 -9.80
N HIS A 93 -12.07 -18.12 -9.49
CA HIS A 93 -10.69 -17.73 -9.16
C HIS A 93 -9.99 -16.97 -10.28
N SER A 94 -10.22 -17.39 -11.52
CA SER A 94 -9.67 -16.70 -12.70
C SER A 94 -10.22 -15.29 -12.85
N ALA A 95 -11.50 -15.07 -12.49
CA ALA A 95 -12.11 -13.74 -12.48
C ALA A 95 -11.45 -12.79 -11.46
N ILE A 96 -11.06 -13.28 -10.28
CA ILE A 96 -10.26 -12.48 -9.32
C ILE A 96 -8.95 -12.02 -9.99
N SER A 97 -8.21 -12.96 -10.56
CA SER A 97 -6.93 -12.68 -11.23
C SER A 97 -7.10 -11.72 -12.43
N ALA A 98 -8.18 -11.87 -13.20
CA ALA A 98 -8.50 -10.99 -14.31
C ALA A 98 -8.76 -9.54 -13.87
N THR A 99 -9.34 -9.31 -12.69
CA THR A 99 -9.51 -7.94 -12.17
C THR A 99 -8.19 -7.29 -11.75
N PHE A 100 -7.25 -8.03 -11.16
CA PHE A 100 -5.91 -7.52 -10.88
C PHE A 100 -5.10 -7.26 -12.16
N PHE A 101 -5.23 -8.11 -13.18
CA PHE A 101 -4.68 -7.85 -14.51
C PHE A 101 -5.24 -6.56 -15.10
N THR A 102 -6.56 -6.38 -15.04
CA THR A 102 -7.27 -5.20 -15.54
C THR A 102 -6.79 -3.94 -14.81
N TYR A 103 -6.69 -3.98 -13.48
CA TYR A 103 -6.11 -2.90 -12.68
C TYR A 103 -4.72 -2.51 -13.19
N ALA A 104 -3.82 -3.48 -13.35
CA ALA A 104 -2.44 -3.19 -13.74
C ALA A 104 -2.32 -2.67 -15.19
N ALA A 105 -3.07 -3.24 -16.13
CA ALA A 105 -3.09 -2.80 -17.52
C ALA A 105 -3.62 -1.37 -17.64
N PHE A 106 -4.75 -1.06 -17.02
CA PHE A 106 -5.35 0.27 -17.06
C PHE A 106 -4.56 1.31 -16.25
N ALA A 107 -3.87 0.92 -15.17
CA ALA A 107 -2.94 1.81 -14.48
C ALA A 107 -1.81 2.29 -15.43
N ILE A 108 -1.28 1.42 -16.29
CA ILE A 108 -0.31 1.81 -17.32
C ILE A 108 -0.94 2.73 -18.37
N PHE A 109 -2.14 2.40 -18.86
CA PHE A 109 -2.81 3.23 -19.86
C PHE A 109 -3.13 4.64 -19.34
N VAL A 110 -3.68 4.73 -18.12
CA VAL A 110 -3.99 6.00 -17.44
C VAL A 110 -2.72 6.82 -17.18
N ASP A 111 -1.60 6.19 -16.77
CA ASP A 111 -0.33 6.91 -16.60
C ASP A 111 0.17 7.50 -17.93
N LYS A 112 0.06 6.73 -19.03
CA LYS A 112 0.52 7.15 -20.37
C LYS A 112 -0.34 8.22 -21.02
N THR A 113 -1.62 8.34 -20.68
CA THR A 113 -2.49 9.37 -21.26
C THR A 113 -2.11 10.75 -20.72
N SER A 114 -1.58 11.62 -21.58
CA SER A 114 -1.11 12.98 -21.22
C SER A 114 -2.23 13.92 -20.79
N ASN A 115 -3.44 13.74 -21.33
CA ASN A 115 -4.57 14.66 -21.13
C ASN A 115 -5.29 14.49 -19.79
N ILE A 116 -4.94 13.47 -19.00
CA ILE A 116 -5.55 13.23 -17.69
C ILE A 116 -4.72 13.96 -16.64
N ASN A 117 -5.36 14.77 -15.80
CA ASN A 117 -4.65 15.46 -14.72
C ASN A 117 -4.13 14.45 -13.66
N PRO A 118 -3.04 14.76 -12.93
CA PRO A 118 -2.41 13.82 -12.00
C PRO A 118 -3.32 13.29 -10.88
N ILE A 119 -4.24 14.13 -10.39
CA ILE A 119 -5.20 13.75 -9.35
C ILE A 119 -6.14 12.67 -9.88
N ALA A 120 -6.72 12.90 -11.06
CA ALA A 120 -7.59 11.94 -11.73
C ALA A 120 -6.86 10.62 -12.04
N LYS A 121 -5.58 10.67 -12.47
CA LYS A 121 -4.78 9.47 -12.68
C LYS A 121 -4.69 8.61 -11.41
N SER A 122 -4.36 9.25 -10.28
CA SER A 122 -4.27 8.56 -8.99
C SER A 122 -5.62 8.00 -8.55
N SER A 123 -6.67 8.82 -8.58
CA SER A 123 -8.02 8.42 -8.16
C SER A 123 -8.61 7.28 -9.00
N LEU A 124 -8.45 7.33 -10.33
CA LEU A 124 -8.91 6.25 -11.22
C LEU A 124 -8.13 4.96 -10.97
N THR A 125 -6.83 5.05 -10.72
CA THR A 125 -6.01 3.88 -10.41
C THR A 125 -6.39 3.27 -9.05
N GLN A 126 -6.66 4.10 -8.04
CA GLN A 126 -7.18 3.64 -6.74
C GLN A 126 -8.57 3.01 -6.89
N LEU A 127 -9.45 3.58 -7.73
CA LEU A 127 -10.76 3.00 -8.02
C LEU A 127 -10.63 1.60 -8.63
N LEU A 128 -9.74 1.42 -9.61
CA LEU A 128 -9.47 0.11 -10.20
C LEU A 128 -8.95 -0.89 -9.15
N GLY A 129 -8.07 -0.44 -8.24
CA GLY A 129 -7.61 -1.26 -7.12
C GLY A 129 -8.73 -1.63 -6.16
N ALA A 130 -9.64 -0.70 -5.87
CA ALA A 130 -10.81 -0.93 -5.03
C ALA A 130 -11.77 -1.94 -5.69
N VAL A 131 -11.98 -1.86 -7.01
CA VAL A 131 -12.77 -2.85 -7.77
C VAL A 131 -12.12 -4.22 -7.69
N ALA A 132 -10.78 -4.34 -7.80
CA ALA A 132 -10.09 -5.61 -7.64
C ALA A 132 -10.27 -6.21 -6.24
N PHE A 133 -10.13 -5.42 -5.17
CA PHE A 133 -10.40 -5.90 -3.80
C PHE A 133 -11.89 -6.21 -3.57
N ALA A 134 -12.81 -5.45 -4.15
CA ALA A 134 -14.24 -5.70 -4.06
C ALA A 134 -14.62 -7.02 -4.76
N GLN A 135 -14.08 -7.28 -5.95
CA GLN A 135 -14.26 -8.55 -6.67
C GLN A 135 -13.68 -9.71 -5.86
N GLN A 136 -12.48 -9.53 -5.31
CA GLN A 136 -11.83 -10.52 -4.47
C GLN A 136 -12.67 -10.84 -3.23
N LEU A 137 -13.21 -9.82 -2.55
CA LEU A 137 -14.08 -9.98 -1.40
C LEU A 137 -15.38 -10.70 -1.78
N PHE A 138 -16.03 -10.28 -2.87
CA PHE A 138 -17.27 -10.85 -3.36
C PHE A 138 -17.13 -12.35 -3.64
N LEU A 139 -16.11 -12.73 -4.42
CA LEU A 139 -15.88 -14.12 -4.79
C LEU A 139 -15.42 -14.97 -3.60
N PHE A 140 -14.57 -14.44 -2.71
CA PHE A 140 -14.25 -15.19 -1.48
C PHE A 140 -15.41 -15.29 -0.51
N HIS A 141 -16.34 -14.33 -0.49
CA HIS A 141 -17.54 -14.43 0.33
C HIS A 141 -18.44 -15.56 -0.15
N LEU A 142 -18.70 -15.63 -1.46
CA LEU A 142 -19.47 -16.72 -2.05
C LEU A 142 -18.74 -18.07 -1.89
N HIS A 143 -17.45 -18.12 -2.22
CA HIS A 143 -16.63 -19.32 -2.04
C HIS A 143 -16.56 -19.79 -0.57
N SER A 144 -16.47 -18.85 0.39
CA SER A 144 -16.47 -19.19 1.81
C SER A 144 -17.83 -19.64 2.32
N ALA A 145 -18.93 -19.31 1.63
CA ALA A 145 -20.24 -19.87 1.94
C ALA A 145 -20.33 -21.36 1.56
N ASP A 146 -19.52 -21.80 0.59
CA ASP A 146 -19.41 -23.21 0.20
C ASP A 146 -18.60 -24.03 1.22
N HIS A 147 -17.66 -23.39 1.93
CA HIS A 147 -16.79 -24.04 2.91
C HIS A 147 -17.33 -23.96 4.34
N MET A 148 -17.95 -25.03 4.82
CA MET A 148 -18.39 -25.14 6.23
C MET A 148 -17.32 -25.78 7.11
N GLY A 149 -17.02 -25.18 8.28
CA GLY A 149 -16.13 -25.79 9.27
C GLY A 149 -14.85 -24.98 9.53
N VAL A 150 -13.69 -25.64 9.49
CA VAL A 150 -12.38 -25.02 9.79
C VAL A 150 -11.90 -24.15 8.63
N GLU A 151 -12.02 -24.65 7.40
CA GLU A 151 -11.66 -23.91 6.18
C GLU A 151 -12.46 -22.63 6.02
N GLY A 152 -13.79 -22.69 6.22
CA GLY A 152 -14.64 -21.49 6.26
C GLY A 152 -14.21 -20.46 7.30
N GLN A 153 -13.73 -20.89 8.47
CA GLN A 153 -13.20 -19.96 9.49
C GLN A 153 -11.94 -19.24 9.00
N TYR A 154 -11.04 -19.94 8.32
CA TYR A 154 -9.85 -19.35 7.71
C TYR A 154 -10.22 -18.30 6.65
N HIS A 155 -11.15 -18.63 5.75
CA HIS A 155 -11.60 -17.71 4.70
C HIS A 155 -12.40 -16.52 5.24
N LEU A 156 -13.24 -16.70 6.26
CA LEU A 156 -13.93 -15.61 6.94
C LEU A 156 -12.94 -14.57 7.49
N LEU A 157 -11.87 -15.03 8.13
CA LEU A 157 -10.84 -14.15 8.66
C LEU A 157 -10.02 -13.48 7.55
N LEU A 158 -9.76 -14.18 6.44
CA LEU A 158 -9.15 -13.59 5.25
C LEU A 158 -10.00 -12.43 4.70
N GLN A 159 -11.32 -12.61 4.61
CA GLN A 159 -12.25 -11.57 4.15
C GLN A 159 -12.16 -10.31 5.01
N SER A 160 -11.99 -10.45 6.33
CA SER A 160 -11.82 -9.27 7.21
C SER A 160 -10.59 -8.43 6.84
N ALA A 161 -9.47 -9.06 6.47
CA ALA A 161 -8.28 -8.34 5.99
C ALA A 161 -8.53 -7.66 4.64
N ILE A 162 -9.24 -8.33 3.73
CA ILE A 162 -9.61 -7.77 2.41
C ILE A 162 -10.54 -6.55 2.57
N VAL A 163 -11.47 -6.58 3.53
CA VAL A 163 -12.32 -5.43 3.85
C VAL A 163 -11.48 -4.21 4.25
N VAL A 164 -10.43 -4.40 5.05
CA VAL A 164 -9.52 -3.29 5.42
C VAL A 164 -8.73 -2.81 4.19
N CYS A 165 -8.26 -3.71 3.32
CA CYS A 165 -7.63 -3.35 2.04
C CYS A 165 -8.58 -2.51 1.17
N LEU A 166 -9.82 -2.93 1.00
CA LEU A 166 -10.85 -2.23 0.23
C LEU A 166 -11.15 -0.84 0.84
N ALA A 167 -11.43 -0.79 2.13
CA ALA A 167 -11.76 0.44 2.84
C ALA A 167 -10.62 1.47 2.75
N THR A 168 -9.38 1.05 3.01
CA THR A 168 -8.22 1.94 2.92
C THR A 168 -7.90 2.37 1.49
N THR A 169 -8.17 1.53 0.49
CA THR A 169 -8.05 1.90 -0.94
C THR A 169 -9.08 2.97 -1.33
N LEU A 170 -10.34 2.82 -0.89
CA LEU A 170 -11.38 3.83 -1.10
C LEU A 170 -11.08 5.14 -0.35
N MET A 171 -10.63 5.06 0.90
CA MET A 171 -10.17 6.23 1.66
C MET A 171 -9.00 6.93 0.97
N GLY A 172 -8.13 6.20 0.27
CA GLY A 172 -7.01 6.75 -0.48
C GLY A 172 -7.43 7.69 -1.62
N ILE A 173 -8.67 7.58 -2.12
CA ILE A 173 -9.24 8.49 -3.12
C ILE A 173 -9.55 9.86 -2.48
N GLY A 174 -10.17 9.86 -1.31
CA GLY A 174 -10.56 11.08 -0.59
C GLY A 174 -9.42 11.73 0.22
N TYR A 175 -8.47 10.93 0.67
CA TYR A 175 -7.37 11.34 1.55
C TYR A 175 -5.98 11.01 0.96
N PRO A 176 -5.63 11.49 -0.24
CA PRO A 176 -4.38 11.13 -0.93
C PRO A 176 -3.12 11.57 -0.18
N LYS A 177 -3.21 12.55 0.73
CA LYS A 177 -2.09 13.02 1.56
C LYS A 177 -1.96 12.31 2.91
N SER A 178 -2.82 11.32 3.20
CA SER A 178 -2.75 10.59 4.47
C SER A 178 -1.77 9.42 4.38
N PHE A 179 -0.61 9.55 5.03
CA PHE A 179 0.35 8.46 5.18
C PHE A 179 -0.25 7.26 5.93
N LEU A 180 -1.10 7.50 6.94
CA LEU A 180 -1.71 6.41 7.71
C LEU A 180 -2.61 5.53 6.83
N VAL A 181 -3.34 6.12 5.87
CA VAL A 181 -4.22 5.35 4.97
C VAL A 181 -3.40 4.41 4.09
N SER A 182 -2.32 4.90 3.47
CA SER A 182 -1.46 4.09 2.60
C SER A 182 -0.61 3.08 3.36
N PHE A 183 -0.13 3.44 4.55
CA PHE A 183 0.58 2.54 5.45
C PHE A 183 -0.31 1.39 5.90
N THR A 184 -1.53 1.70 6.38
CA THR A 184 -2.52 0.69 6.79
C THR A 184 -2.93 -0.20 5.63
N ARG A 185 -3.12 0.36 4.43
CA ARG A 185 -3.38 -0.42 3.20
C ARG A 185 -2.25 -1.41 2.94
N SER A 186 -1.00 -0.94 2.94
CA SER A 186 0.19 -1.78 2.69
C SER A 186 0.32 -2.88 3.74
N LEU A 187 0.09 -2.56 5.02
CA LEU A 187 0.13 -3.52 6.11
C LEU A 187 -0.99 -4.56 6.03
N SER A 188 -2.17 -4.16 5.58
CA SER A 188 -3.32 -5.07 5.39
C SER A 188 -3.08 -6.03 4.22
N ILE A 189 -2.48 -5.56 3.12
CA ILE A 189 -2.07 -6.42 2.00
C ILE A 189 -0.98 -7.40 2.45
N LEU A 190 -0.03 -6.95 3.28
CA LEU A 190 0.99 -7.84 3.87
C LEU A 190 0.34 -8.93 4.71
N TYR A 191 -0.61 -8.54 5.55
CA TYR A 191 -1.34 -9.45 6.42
C TYR A 191 -2.20 -10.45 5.63
N GLN A 192 -2.87 -9.99 4.57
CA GLN A 192 -3.60 -10.84 3.64
C GLN A 192 -2.70 -11.89 3.00
N GLY A 193 -1.51 -11.50 2.52
CA GLY A 193 -0.53 -12.43 1.94
C GLY A 193 0.01 -13.44 2.95
N LEU A 194 0.34 -12.99 4.17
CA LEU A 194 0.76 -13.87 5.26
C LEU A 194 -0.34 -14.87 5.62
N TRP A 195 -1.59 -14.41 5.75
CA TRP A 195 -2.70 -15.26 6.14
C TRP A 195 -3.02 -16.30 5.07
N LEU A 196 -2.92 -15.96 3.79
CA LEU A 196 -3.00 -16.91 2.68
C LEU A 196 -1.95 -18.02 2.81
N MET A 197 -0.70 -17.67 3.09
CA MET A 197 0.35 -18.69 3.30
C MET A 197 0.05 -19.58 4.51
N VAL A 198 -0.33 -18.98 5.65
CA VAL A 198 -0.68 -19.73 6.87
C VAL A 198 -1.84 -20.69 6.60
N MET A 199 -2.91 -20.23 5.96
CA MET A 199 -4.05 -21.04 5.55
C MET A 199 -3.61 -22.22 4.68
N GLY A 200 -2.78 -21.95 3.66
CA GLY A 200 -2.22 -22.98 2.78
C GLY A 200 -1.48 -24.08 3.54
N TYR A 201 -0.59 -23.73 4.47
CA TYR A 201 0.13 -24.74 5.24
C TYR A 201 -0.77 -25.47 6.25
N MET A 202 -1.63 -24.75 6.96
CA MET A 202 -2.42 -25.31 8.07
C MET A 202 -3.50 -26.28 7.62
N LEU A 203 -4.09 -26.07 6.43
CA LEU A 203 -5.17 -26.93 5.92
C LEU A 203 -4.64 -28.13 5.12
N TRP A 204 -3.49 -28.01 4.45
CA TRP A 204 -2.98 -29.05 3.55
C TRP A 204 -1.68 -29.74 4.02
N THR A 205 -1.23 -29.49 5.26
CA THR A 205 -0.10 -30.21 5.87
C THR A 205 -0.59 -31.10 7.02
N PRO A 206 -0.56 -32.45 6.91
CA PRO A 206 -1.14 -33.35 7.92
C PRO A 206 -0.64 -33.11 9.35
N GLY A 207 0.64 -32.74 9.52
CA GLY A 207 1.23 -32.47 10.84
C GLY A 207 0.77 -31.17 11.51
N LEU A 208 0.09 -30.27 10.78
CA LEU A 208 -0.37 -28.97 11.29
C LEU A 208 -1.88 -28.94 11.59
N ILE A 209 -2.59 -30.04 11.31
CA ILE A 209 -4.03 -30.10 11.50
C ILE A 209 -4.39 -30.15 12.99
N PRO A 210 -5.40 -29.40 13.44
CA PRO A 210 -5.85 -29.43 14.82
C PRO A 210 -6.22 -30.84 15.29
N LYS A 211 -5.80 -31.21 16.50
CA LYS A 211 -6.12 -32.53 17.07
C LYS A 211 -7.64 -32.75 17.15
N GLY A 212 -8.09 -33.88 16.63
CA GLY A 212 -9.51 -34.22 16.47
C GLY A 212 -10.06 -33.88 15.09
N CYS A 213 -9.24 -33.35 14.18
CA CYS A 213 -9.56 -33.11 12.78
C CYS A 213 -8.64 -33.93 11.87
N PHE A 214 -9.09 -34.18 10.65
CA PHE A 214 -8.42 -35.00 9.64
C PHE A 214 -8.72 -34.47 8.23
N ILE A 215 -7.83 -34.77 7.28
CA ILE A 215 -8.07 -34.47 5.87
C ILE A 215 -9.02 -35.54 5.32
N ASN A 216 -10.11 -35.09 4.71
CA ASN A 216 -11.05 -35.91 3.98
C ASN A 216 -11.04 -35.53 2.50
N LEU A 217 -11.22 -36.50 1.61
CA LEU A 217 -11.37 -36.23 0.18
C LEU A 217 -12.87 -36.21 -0.16
N GLU A 218 -13.39 -35.05 -0.51
CA GLU A 218 -14.79 -34.83 -0.88
C GLU A 218 -14.85 -34.25 -2.29
N GLU A 219 -15.56 -34.91 -3.21
CA GLU A 219 -15.75 -34.43 -4.60
C GLU A 219 -14.44 -34.10 -5.35
N GLY A 220 -13.34 -34.79 -5.01
CA GLY A 220 -12.01 -34.55 -5.61
C GLY A 220 -11.22 -33.41 -4.94
N HIS A 221 -11.72 -32.88 -3.82
CA HIS A 221 -11.13 -31.80 -3.03
C HIS A 221 -10.72 -32.27 -1.63
N GLN A 222 -9.54 -31.84 -1.17
CA GLN A 222 -9.08 -32.15 0.19
C GLN A 222 -9.60 -31.10 1.16
N VAL A 223 -10.49 -31.51 2.05
CA VAL A 223 -11.12 -30.65 3.07
C VAL A 223 -10.79 -31.13 4.47
N VAL A 224 -10.68 -30.21 5.44
CA VAL A 224 -10.45 -30.56 6.84
C VAL A 224 -11.77 -30.75 7.57
N ARG A 225 -12.05 -31.99 7.99
CA ARG A 225 -13.22 -32.36 8.81
C ARG A 225 -12.80 -32.67 10.24
N CYS A 226 -13.71 -32.48 11.19
CA CYS A 226 -13.46 -32.77 12.61
C CYS A 226 -14.42 -33.85 13.10
N SER A 227 -13.93 -34.72 13.99
CA SER A 227 -14.68 -35.90 14.47
C SER A 227 -15.81 -35.59 15.45
N SER A 228 -15.81 -34.39 16.05
CA SER A 228 -16.82 -33.94 17.01
C SER A 228 -16.95 -32.42 17.00
N ASP A 229 -18.08 -31.91 17.49
CA ASP A 229 -18.28 -30.46 17.66
C ASP A 229 -17.25 -29.85 18.61
N THR A 230 -16.85 -30.57 19.65
CA THR A 230 -15.79 -30.12 20.57
C THR A 230 -14.44 -29.95 19.87
N ALA A 231 -14.08 -30.86 18.95
CA ALA A 231 -12.88 -30.75 18.13
C ALA A 231 -12.99 -29.58 17.13
N LEU A 232 -14.16 -29.39 16.53
CA LEU A 232 -14.43 -28.28 15.62
C LEU A 232 -14.32 -26.91 16.32
N HIS A 233 -14.95 -26.76 17.49
CA HIS A 233 -14.85 -25.54 18.29
C HIS A 233 -13.41 -25.22 18.69
N ARG A 234 -12.66 -26.25 19.09
CA ARG A 234 -11.23 -26.11 19.40
C ARG A 234 -10.44 -25.68 18.16
N ALA A 235 -10.67 -26.31 17.01
CA ALA A 235 -10.00 -25.96 15.76
C ALA A 235 -10.26 -24.49 15.39
N LYS A 236 -11.53 -24.06 15.34
CA LYS A 236 -11.90 -22.66 15.07
C LYS A 236 -11.26 -21.68 16.06
N SER A 237 -11.20 -22.03 17.33
CA SER A 237 -10.55 -21.19 18.36
C SER A 237 -9.04 -21.06 18.11
N LEU A 238 -8.37 -22.14 17.70
CA LEU A 238 -6.95 -22.10 17.31
C LEU A 238 -6.71 -21.22 16.07
N VAL A 239 -7.61 -21.28 15.08
CA VAL A 239 -7.56 -20.39 13.91
C VAL A 239 -7.65 -18.93 14.36
N ASN A 240 -8.61 -18.59 15.23
CA ASN A 240 -8.78 -17.23 15.75
C ASN A 240 -7.55 -16.75 16.52
N ILE A 241 -6.99 -17.59 17.40
CA ILE A 241 -5.76 -17.29 18.14
C ILE A 241 -4.60 -17.05 17.16
N GLY A 242 -4.41 -17.94 16.18
CA GLY A 242 -3.38 -17.81 15.15
C GLY A 242 -3.49 -16.51 14.37
N PHE A 243 -4.71 -16.12 13.99
CA PHE A 243 -4.99 -14.83 13.35
C PHE A 243 -4.62 -13.66 14.26
N SER A 244 -5.07 -13.67 15.52
CA SER A 244 -4.74 -12.59 16.48
C SER A 244 -3.23 -12.43 16.70
N TRP A 245 -2.48 -13.52 16.85
CA TRP A 245 -1.02 -13.47 16.99
C TRP A 245 -0.33 -13.00 15.71
N ALA A 246 -0.78 -13.47 14.55
CA ALA A 246 -0.24 -13.02 13.27
C ALA A 246 -0.46 -11.50 13.07
N LEU A 247 -1.61 -10.98 13.46
CA LEU A 247 -1.90 -9.54 13.43
C LEU A 247 -0.91 -8.76 14.30
N ILE A 248 -0.71 -9.18 15.56
CA ILE A 248 0.26 -8.55 16.48
C ILE A 248 1.67 -8.56 15.86
N CYS A 249 2.11 -9.71 15.34
CA CYS A 249 3.41 -9.85 14.70
C CYS A 249 3.58 -8.91 13.49
N VAL A 250 2.57 -8.83 12.62
CA VAL A 250 2.61 -7.93 11.46
C VAL A 250 2.61 -6.47 11.89
N THR A 251 1.86 -6.10 12.93
CA THR A 251 1.91 -4.73 13.50
C THR A 251 3.31 -4.41 14.04
N ILE A 252 3.92 -5.29 14.82
CA ILE A 252 5.28 -5.10 15.35
C ILE A 252 6.28 -4.94 14.19
N LEU A 253 6.19 -5.80 13.17
CA LEU A 253 7.04 -5.72 11.98
C LEU A 253 6.85 -4.40 11.23
N GLY A 254 5.61 -3.98 11.01
CA GLY A 254 5.29 -2.72 10.33
C GLY A 254 5.83 -1.50 11.07
N MET A 255 5.61 -1.45 12.40
CA MET A 255 6.12 -0.37 13.24
C MET A 255 7.65 -0.39 13.34
N GLY A 256 8.25 -1.56 13.48
CA GLY A 256 9.71 -1.73 13.48
C GLY A 256 10.34 -1.27 12.18
N LEU A 257 9.78 -1.66 11.03
CA LEU A 257 10.25 -1.22 9.72
C LEU A 257 10.10 0.30 9.56
N TYR A 258 8.99 0.88 10.02
CA TYR A 258 8.81 2.33 10.03
C TYR A 258 9.93 3.05 10.79
N LEU A 259 10.18 2.66 12.04
CA LEU A 259 11.22 3.28 12.88
C LEU A 259 12.61 3.16 12.26
N VAL A 260 12.94 1.98 11.74
CA VAL A 260 14.22 1.72 11.07
C VAL A 260 14.39 2.63 9.85
N LEU A 261 13.39 2.66 8.96
CA LEU A 261 13.49 3.44 7.72
C LEU A 261 13.47 4.95 7.96
N VAL A 262 12.69 5.45 8.92
CA VAL A 262 12.69 6.87 9.28
C VAL A 262 14.06 7.28 9.80
N LYS A 263 14.73 6.46 10.61
CA LYS A 263 16.11 6.74 11.02
C LYS A 263 17.07 6.82 9.83
N PHE A 264 16.99 5.86 8.90
CA PHE A 264 17.90 5.81 7.74
C PHE A 264 17.68 6.91 6.70
N TYR A 265 16.43 7.35 6.50
CA TYR A 265 16.06 8.31 5.43
C TYR A 265 15.72 9.70 5.95
N GLY A 266 15.30 9.85 7.21
CA GLY A 266 14.99 11.14 7.83
C GLY A 266 16.25 11.95 8.17
N GLU A 267 17.28 11.33 8.72
CA GLU A 267 18.54 12.02 9.08
C GLU A 267 19.29 12.58 7.85
N LYS A 268 19.15 11.95 6.67
CA LYS A 268 19.85 12.39 5.44
C LYS A 268 19.33 13.71 4.87
N VAL A 269 18.11 14.12 5.21
CA VAL A 269 17.52 15.39 4.75
C VAL A 269 18.09 16.58 5.54
N GLU A 270 18.43 16.40 6.82
CA GLU A 270 18.95 17.48 7.67
C GLU A 270 20.37 17.91 7.26
N TYR A 271 21.23 16.97 6.85
CA TYR A 271 22.61 17.27 6.43
C TYR A 271 22.73 17.95 5.07
N SER A 272 21.81 17.68 4.12
CA SER A 272 21.92 18.25 2.77
C SER A 272 21.50 19.73 2.72
N THR A 273 20.67 20.17 3.66
CA THR A 273 20.19 21.56 3.74
C THR A 273 21.22 22.48 4.44
N LEU A 274 22.08 21.94 5.31
CA LEU A 274 23.14 22.68 6.00
C LEU A 274 24.40 22.89 5.13
N ALA A 275 24.70 21.96 4.20
CA ALA A 275 25.86 22.09 3.31
C ALA A 275 25.73 23.23 2.28
N HIS A 276 24.52 23.66 1.95
CA HIS A 276 24.28 24.72 0.96
C HIS A 276 24.16 26.13 1.59
N HIS A 277 24.35 26.25 2.90
CA HIS A 277 24.36 27.52 3.64
C HIS A 277 25.69 27.78 4.37
N GLY A 278 26.68 26.88 4.25
CA GLY A 278 27.97 26.98 4.94
C GLY A 278 29.08 27.72 4.19
N ASP A 279 28.95 27.95 2.88
CA ASP A 279 30.06 28.44 2.04
C ASP A 279 29.97 29.91 1.60
N GLU A 280 29.06 30.71 2.18
CA GLU A 280 29.02 32.15 1.96
C GLU A 280 28.77 32.92 3.26
N LYS A 281 29.83 33.12 4.06
CA LYS A 281 30.15 34.38 4.78
C LYS A 281 31.21 34.17 5.86
N PHE A 282 32.06 35.19 6.00
CA PHE A 282 33.06 35.47 7.03
C PHE A 282 34.48 34.89 6.84
N GLU A 283 35.29 35.61 6.06
CA GLU A 283 36.64 35.94 6.51
C GLU A 283 36.75 37.47 6.65
N LEU A 284 36.64 37.93 7.89
CA LEU A 284 37.14 39.22 8.37
C LEU A 284 38.25 38.85 9.35
N GLY A 285 39.50 39.10 8.95
CA GLY A 285 40.69 38.86 9.76
C GLY A 285 41.72 39.94 9.48
N ASP A 286 42.05 40.66 10.55
CA ASP A 286 43.00 41.78 10.65
C ASP A 286 44.32 41.58 9.92
N ASN A 287 44.84 42.68 9.38
CA ASN A 287 46.27 42.98 9.46
C ASN A 287 46.45 44.50 9.57
N ASP A 288 46.94 44.92 10.75
CA ASP A 288 47.62 46.19 10.97
C ASP A 288 48.87 46.24 10.09
N ASP A 289 49.09 47.37 9.41
CA ASP A 289 50.43 47.93 9.14
C ASP A 289 50.32 49.37 8.59
N ASP A 290 51.30 50.17 9.00
CA ASP A 290 51.44 51.63 8.93
C ASP A 290 51.33 52.31 7.54
N VAL A 291 51.04 53.62 7.56
CA VAL A 291 51.87 54.74 7.02
C VAL A 291 51.01 55.95 6.57
N GLU A 292 51.43 57.15 7.02
CA GLU A 292 50.91 58.50 6.73
C GLU A 292 50.65 58.84 5.25
N LEU A 293 49.72 59.78 4.97
CA LEU A 293 49.90 60.92 4.04
C LEU A 293 48.69 61.90 3.98
N GLN A 294 48.85 63.03 4.67
CA GLN A 294 48.55 64.44 4.28
C GLN A 294 47.25 64.93 3.58
N LYS A 295 46.65 65.93 4.25
CA LYS A 295 46.22 67.30 3.81
C LYS A 295 45.04 67.50 2.83
N GLY A 296 44.11 68.38 3.22
CA GLY A 296 43.27 69.14 2.26
C GLY A 296 42.10 69.98 2.79
N GLN A 297 42.40 71.14 3.39
CA GLN A 297 41.67 72.44 3.34
C GLN A 297 40.17 72.65 3.69
N SER A 298 40.03 73.52 4.70
CA SER A 298 39.01 74.45 5.19
C SER A 298 38.09 75.29 4.25
N LYS A 299 36.99 75.78 4.88
CA LYS A 299 36.10 76.97 4.59
C LYS A 299 34.91 76.67 3.65
N LEU A 300 33.67 77.16 3.82
CA LEU A 300 33.17 78.45 4.34
C LEU A 300 31.64 78.40 4.59
N HIS A 301 31.22 78.90 5.77
CA HIS A 301 30.03 79.74 6.11
C HIS A 301 28.72 79.74 5.27
N GLY A 302 27.56 79.62 5.97
CA GLY A 302 26.24 80.07 5.49
C GLY A 302 25.05 79.55 6.31
N GLU A 303 24.55 80.36 7.24
CA GLU A 303 23.47 80.12 8.22
C GLU A 303 22.01 80.11 7.66
N PRO A 304 20.97 79.78 8.50
CA PRO A 304 19.72 79.11 8.11
C PRO A 304 18.44 79.98 8.16
N LYS A 305 17.29 79.43 7.71
CA LYS A 305 15.90 79.85 8.05
C LYS A 305 15.00 78.58 8.00
N SER A 306 14.23 78.12 8.99
CA SER A 306 13.35 78.66 10.05
C SER A 306 11.84 78.60 9.69
N PHE A 307 11.03 78.23 10.72
CA PHE A 307 9.55 78.25 10.89
C PHE A 307 8.75 77.06 10.31
N ILE A 308 8.08 76.16 11.06
CA ILE A 308 7.14 76.15 12.23
C ILE A 308 5.64 76.04 11.81
N HIS A 309 4.91 75.24 12.62
CA HIS A 309 3.45 75.13 12.88
C HIS A 309 2.66 74.07 12.06
N MET A 310 2.08 72.96 12.57
CA MET A 310 1.35 72.57 13.80
C MET A 310 -0.18 72.81 13.75
N GLY A 311 -0.95 71.74 13.97
CA GLY A 311 -2.39 71.73 14.33
C GLY A 311 -3.29 71.00 13.31
N LYS A 312 -3.81 69.78 13.50
CA LYS A 312 -4.73 69.18 14.51
C LYS A 312 -6.23 69.32 14.14
N GLY A 313 -6.95 68.18 14.12
CA GLY A 313 -8.43 68.07 14.07
C GLY A 313 -8.89 66.85 13.24
N TYR A 314 -9.20 65.68 13.84
CA TYR A 314 -10.53 65.20 14.27
C TYR A 314 -11.62 65.36 13.20
N GLY A 315 -12.48 64.40 12.86
CA GLY A 315 -12.84 63.06 13.33
C GLY A 315 -13.90 62.49 12.36
N VAL A 316 -13.98 61.16 12.21
CA VAL A 316 -15.09 60.29 12.72
C VAL A 316 -16.25 60.07 11.72
N MET A 317 -16.48 58.77 11.43
CA MET A 317 -17.75 58.10 11.04
C MET A 317 -18.36 58.41 9.66
N ASP A 318 -19.07 57.52 8.96
CA ASP A 318 -19.35 56.08 9.00
C ASP A 318 -20.21 55.79 7.73
N ILE A 319 -20.51 54.50 7.49
CA ILE A 319 -21.75 53.99 6.85
C ILE A 319 -21.89 53.88 5.30
N GLU A 320 -22.16 52.61 4.92
CA GLU A 320 -22.93 52.06 3.78
C GLU A 320 -22.42 52.36 2.35
N ARG A 321 -22.12 51.33 1.54
CA ARG A 321 -23.06 50.34 0.99
C ARG A 321 -22.31 49.19 0.32
#